data_AF-A0A3N5SC16-F1
#
_entry.id   AF-A0A3N5SC16-F1
#
_cell.length_a   1.000
_cell.length_b   1.000
_cell.length_c   1.000
_cell.angle_alpha   90.00
_cell.angle_beta   90.00
_cell.angle_gamma   90.00
#
_symmetry.space_group_name_H-M   'P 1'
#
loop_
_entity.id
_entity.type
_entity.pdbx_description
1 polymer ?
#
loop_
_entity_poly.entity_id
_entity_poly.type
_entity_poly.pdbx_seq_one_letter_code
_entity_poly.pdbx_strand_id
1 'polypeptide(L)'
;MKPFLRSLAMLILTLALMGNHAGQAFAQTSSGDVDQIVADLSLLEPYVQYVKIKDLQMQVLDTEGALASGFSKEIVLLASEMVAYQNDLVTAASKKAEPPELEKYSRLNQFFDLATLNSTSNKNSLSDSPAAVAAIPPCGDWTYPVPNYTPSWTDYTSSNPESTLISLGFHHTAPYACGYGNCSTADFTRGRSYTGPYGTCASPRFRDHGRITGSTAFRIQYGEPNPEILSYSWPYWNWGSYVQWWHNTY
;
A
#
# COMPACT_ATOMS: atom_id res chain seq x y z
N MET A 1 39.60 68.28 -4.46
CA MET A 1 39.74 66.85 -4.86
C MET A 1 38.47 66.45 -5.60
N LYS A 2 38.63 65.93 -6.82
CA LYS A 2 37.56 65.51 -7.73
C LYS A 2 36.90 64.18 -7.29
N PRO A 3 35.72 63.83 -7.84
CA PRO A 3 34.62 63.10 -7.20
C PRO A 3 34.44 61.65 -7.73
N PHE A 4 33.54 60.89 -7.11
CA PHE A 4 32.87 59.70 -7.69
C PHE A 4 31.41 59.70 -7.16
N LEU A 5 30.36 60.12 -7.87
CA LEU A 5 29.76 59.57 -9.11
C LEU A 5 29.38 58.10 -8.97
N ARG A 6 28.10 57.79 -8.72
CA ARG A 6 27.13 57.34 -9.74
C ARG A 6 25.83 56.79 -9.14
N SER A 7 24.73 57.40 -9.58
CA SER A 7 23.37 56.86 -9.62
C SER A 7 23.32 55.51 -10.35
N LEU A 8 22.42 54.60 -9.96
CA LEU A 8 21.58 53.87 -10.92
C LEU A 8 20.41 53.15 -10.22
N ALA A 9 19.21 53.67 -10.43
CA ALA A 9 18.02 52.85 -10.50
C ALA A 9 18.08 52.08 -11.83
N MET A 10 17.92 50.75 -11.80
CA MET A 10 17.53 50.02 -12.99
C MET A 10 16.58 48.86 -12.64
N LEU A 11 15.33 49.09 -13.01
CA LEU A 11 14.28 48.14 -13.28
C LEU A 11 14.78 47.08 -14.27
N ILE A 12 14.74 45.80 -13.93
CA ILE A 12 14.78 44.71 -14.92
C ILE A 12 13.51 43.87 -14.73
N LEU A 13 12.53 44.24 -15.55
CA LEU A 13 11.41 43.42 -15.99
C LEU A 13 11.96 42.49 -17.08
N THR A 14 11.97 41.19 -16.85
CA THR A 14 12.08 40.18 -17.91
C THR A 14 10.99 39.14 -17.73
N LEU A 15 9.85 39.43 -18.37
CA LEU A 15 8.93 38.43 -18.88
C LEU A 15 9.59 37.79 -20.12
N ALA A 16 9.66 36.47 -20.19
CA ALA A 16 9.13 35.68 -21.31
C ALA A 16 9.73 34.26 -21.39
N LEU A 17 8.80 33.31 -21.44
CA LEU A 17 8.82 32.06 -22.22
C LEU A 17 9.59 30.86 -21.64
N MET A 18 8.87 29.73 -21.66
CA MET A 18 9.24 28.33 -21.37
C MET A 18 8.77 27.84 -19.99
N GLY A 19 7.73 27.02 -19.85
CA GLY A 19 6.97 26.28 -20.85
C GLY A 19 5.50 26.12 -20.46
N ASN A 20 4.65 26.18 -21.49
CA ASN A 20 3.37 25.51 -21.48
C ASN A 20 3.62 24.01 -21.28
N HIS A 21 3.67 23.55 -20.03
CA HIS A 21 3.08 22.25 -19.78
C HIS A 21 1.59 22.48 -19.87
N ALA A 22 1.04 22.13 -21.03
CA ALA A 22 -0.36 21.80 -21.15
C ALA A 22 -0.65 20.82 -20.00
N GLY A 23 -1.21 21.34 -18.91
CA GLY A 23 -1.97 20.53 -17.99
C GLY A 23 -3.04 19.92 -18.86
N GLN A 24 -2.84 18.66 -19.23
CA GLN A 24 -3.93 17.84 -19.68
C GLN A 24 -4.92 17.90 -18.53
N ALA A 25 -5.96 18.71 -18.70
CA ALA A 25 -7.14 18.65 -17.88
C ALA A 25 -7.62 17.22 -18.03
N PHE A 26 -7.30 16.37 -17.05
CA PHE A 26 -7.90 15.06 -16.92
C PHE A 26 -9.40 15.33 -16.82
N ALA A 27 -10.08 15.05 -17.92
CA ALA A 27 -11.52 15.10 -17.99
C ALA A 27 -12.04 14.19 -16.88
N GLN A 28 -12.77 14.80 -15.95
CA GLN A 28 -13.46 14.14 -14.86
C GLN A 28 -14.44 13.11 -15.46
N THR A 29 -14.02 11.85 -15.56
CA THR A 29 -14.91 10.73 -15.88
C THR A 29 -15.32 10.07 -14.57
N SER A 30 -16.64 10.01 -14.37
CA SER A 30 -17.44 9.42 -13.28
C SER A 30 -16.73 8.78 -12.08
N SER A 31 -17.22 9.13 -10.89
CA SER A 31 -16.95 8.53 -9.57
C SER A 31 -17.34 7.04 -9.45
N GLY A 32 -16.83 6.16 -10.32
CA GLY A 32 -17.23 4.75 -10.36
C GLY A 32 -16.31 3.81 -11.14
N ASP A 33 -15.20 4.29 -11.70
CA ASP A 33 -14.19 3.42 -12.33
C ASP A 33 -13.02 3.19 -11.35
N VAL A 34 -12.93 1.98 -10.79
CA VAL A 34 -11.87 1.61 -9.85
C VAL A 34 -10.49 1.76 -10.49
N ASP A 35 -10.38 1.52 -11.79
CA ASP A 35 -9.11 1.61 -12.50
C ASP A 35 -8.61 3.06 -12.54
N GLN A 36 -9.50 4.01 -12.80
CA GLN A 36 -9.17 5.44 -12.74
C GLN A 36 -8.85 5.89 -11.31
N ILE A 37 -9.60 5.42 -10.30
CA ILE A 37 -9.33 5.76 -8.89
C ILE A 37 -7.94 5.26 -8.49
N VAL A 38 -7.58 4.02 -8.82
CA VAL A 38 -6.26 3.44 -8.52
C VAL A 38 -5.15 4.19 -9.25
N ALA A 39 -5.36 4.53 -10.53
CA ALA A 39 -4.42 5.36 -11.28
C ALA A 39 -4.20 6.73 -10.61
N ASP A 40 -5.27 7.44 -10.24
CA ASP A 40 -5.18 8.74 -9.57
C ASP A 40 -4.49 8.63 -8.20
N LEU A 41 -4.79 7.59 -7.42
CA LEU A 41 -4.12 7.34 -6.12
C LEU A 41 -2.63 7.08 -6.28
N SER A 42 -2.21 6.40 -7.35
CA SER A 42 -0.78 6.14 -7.62
C SER A 42 -0.02 7.44 -7.90
N LEU A 43 -0.66 8.40 -8.58
CA LEU A 43 -0.07 9.70 -8.92
C LEU A 43 0.04 10.64 -7.70
N LEU A 44 -0.57 10.29 -6.56
CA LEU A 44 -0.46 11.06 -5.32
C LEU A 44 0.82 10.78 -4.51
N GLU A 45 1.63 9.77 -4.85
CA GLU A 45 2.88 9.45 -4.13
C GLU A 45 3.77 10.67 -3.85
N PRO A 46 4.00 11.64 -4.78
CA PRO A 46 4.81 12.82 -4.51
C PRO A 46 4.26 13.77 -3.43
N TYR A 47 2.97 13.66 -3.11
CA TYR A 47 2.28 14.47 -2.11
C TYR A 47 2.20 13.77 -0.75
N VAL A 48 2.67 12.53 -0.63
CA VAL A 48 2.71 11.80 0.64
C VAL A 48 4.12 11.82 1.21
N GLN A 49 4.24 12.34 2.43
CA GLN A 49 5.50 12.42 3.14
C GLN A 49 5.49 11.49 4.34
N TYR A 50 6.62 10.80 4.55
CA TYR A 50 6.85 10.03 5.77
C TYR A 50 7.48 10.91 6.84
N VAL A 51 6.83 11.00 7.99
CA VAL A 51 7.27 11.80 9.14
C VAL A 51 7.44 10.92 10.36
N LYS A 52 8.42 11.22 11.20
CA LYS A 52 8.65 10.49 12.45
C LYS A 52 7.95 11.20 13.60
N ILE A 53 6.95 10.57 14.22
CA ILE A 53 6.21 11.09 15.38
C ILE A 53 6.30 10.07 16.52
N LYS A 54 6.93 10.45 17.64
CA LYS A 54 7.10 9.56 18.82
C LYS A 54 7.68 8.19 18.45
N ASP A 55 8.72 8.20 17.62
CA ASP A 55 9.38 7.02 17.06
C ASP A 55 8.58 6.16 16.07
N LEU A 56 7.36 6.55 15.74
CA LEU A 56 6.56 5.91 14.69
C LEU A 56 6.76 6.61 13.35
N GLN A 57 6.94 5.82 12.28
CA GLN A 57 6.91 6.33 10.92
C GLN A 57 5.45 6.47 10.48
N MET A 58 5.00 7.71 10.38
CA MET A 58 3.64 8.11 10.02
C MET A 58 3.65 8.76 8.64
N GLN A 59 2.48 8.92 8.04
CA GLN A 59 2.30 9.59 6.75
C GLN A 59 1.53 10.91 6.91
N VAL A 60 1.86 11.87 6.07
CA VAL A 60 1.14 13.14 5.92
C VAL A 60 0.90 13.37 4.43
N LEU A 61 -0.34 13.71 4.08
CA LEU A 61 -0.71 14.10 2.72
C LEU A 61 -0.71 15.62 2.59
N ASP A 62 0.00 16.15 1.60
CA ASP A 62 -0.09 17.55 1.16
C ASP A 62 -1.37 17.74 0.33
N THR A 63 -2.48 17.95 1.04
CA THR A 63 -3.81 18.10 0.43
C THR A 63 -3.93 19.37 -0.40
N GLU A 64 -3.32 20.48 0.04
CA GLU A 64 -3.32 21.75 -0.69
C GLU A 64 -2.51 21.63 -1.99
N GLY A 65 -1.32 21.04 -1.93
CA GLY A 65 -0.49 20.76 -3.10
C GLY A 65 -1.18 19.83 -4.10
N ALA A 66 -1.80 18.74 -3.62
CA ALA A 66 -2.55 17.82 -4.49
C ALA A 66 -3.72 18.53 -5.19
N LEU A 67 -4.52 19.31 -4.45
CA LEU A 67 -5.62 20.07 -5.05
C LEU A 67 -5.13 21.12 -6.05
N ALA A 68 -4.04 21.83 -5.74
CA ALA A 68 -3.44 22.82 -6.63
C ALA A 68 -2.90 22.20 -7.93
N SER A 69 -2.47 20.94 -7.87
CA SER A 69 -2.03 20.15 -9.03
C SER A 69 -3.16 19.52 -9.84
N GLY A 70 -4.42 19.78 -9.48
CA GLY A 70 -5.58 19.39 -10.28
C GLY A 70 -6.22 18.04 -9.91
N PHE A 71 -5.79 17.40 -8.82
CA PHE A 71 -6.48 16.22 -8.32
C PHE A 71 -7.90 16.57 -7.88
N SER A 72 -8.85 15.67 -8.14
CA SER A 72 -10.23 15.88 -7.72
C SER A 72 -10.33 15.85 -6.19
N LYS A 73 -11.28 16.63 -5.64
CA LYS A 73 -11.54 16.65 -4.20
C LYS A 73 -11.85 15.26 -3.64
N GLU A 74 -12.58 14.44 -4.39
CA GLU A 74 -12.96 13.09 -3.95
C GLU A 74 -11.74 12.16 -3.81
N ILE A 75 -10.80 12.22 -4.76
CA ILE A 75 -9.55 11.46 -4.68
C ILE A 75 -8.69 11.93 -3.50
N VAL A 76 -8.54 13.25 -3.30
CA VAL A 76 -7.77 13.79 -2.17
C VAL A 76 -8.40 13.41 -0.82
N LEU A 77 -9.72 13.40 -0.72
CA LEU A 77 -10.41 12.96 0.49
C LEU A 77 -10.26 11.45 0.75
N LEU A 78 -10.37 10.61 -0.29
CA LEU A 78 -10.09 9.18 -0.18
C LEU A 78 -8.64 8.93 0.27
N ALA A 79 -7.68 9.62 -0.33
CA ALA A 79 -6.27 9.50 0.05
C ALA A 79 -6.01 9.98 1.48
N SER A 80 -6.71 11.03 1.92
CA SER A 80 -6.65 11.49 3.31
C SER A 80 -7.15 10.42 4.29
N GLU A 81 -8.25 9.73 3.97
CA GLU A 81 -8.74 8.60 4.77
C GLU A 81 -7.78 7.41 4.75
N MET A 82 -7.17 7.09 3.61
CA MET A 82 -6.13 6.04 3.54
C MET A 82 -4.93 6.36 4.43
N VAL A 83 -4.40 7.59 4.37
CA VAL A 83 -3.30 8.04 5.23
C VAL A 83 -3.70 7.98 6.70
N ALA A 84 -4.90 8.42 7.05
CA ALA A 84 -5.41 8.38 8.42
C ALA A 84 -5.57 6.93 8.92
N TYR A 85 -6.15 6.04 8.12
CA TYR A 85 -6.30 4.62 8.42
C TYR A 85 -4.95 3.94 8.67
N GLN A 86 -3.97 4.18 7.80
CA GLN A 86 -2.62 3.61 7.93
C GLN A 86 -1.89 4.12 9.17
N ASN A 87 -2.03 5.41 9.48
CA ASN A 87 -1.48 5.98 10.72
C ASN A 87 -2.13 5.37 11.97
N ASP A 88 -3.43 5.12 11.94
CA ASP A 88 -4.14 4.45 13.03
C ASP A 88 -3.70 2.97 13.14
N LEU A 89 -3.46 2.26 12.03
CA LEU A 89 -2.87 0.91 12.03
C LEU A 89 -1.48 0.89 12.68
N VAL A 90 -0.59 1.81 12.28
CA VAL A 90 0.75 1.95 12.88
C VAL A 90 0.64 2.21 14.39
N THR A 91 -0.29 3.09 14.78
CA THR A 91 -0.53 3.41 16.19
C THR A 91 -1.05 2.21 16.98
N ALA A 92 -2.05 1.51 16.46
CA ALA A 92 -2.62 0.31 17.08
C ALA A 92 -1.56 -0.77 17.27
N ALA A 93 -0.80 -1.06 16.21
CA ALA A 93 0.29 -2.03 16.23
C ALA A 93 1.37 -1.68 17.27
N SER A 94 1.76 -0.40 17.38
CA SER A 94 2.73 0.05 18.40
C SER A 94 2.24 -0.14 19.84
N LYS A 95 0.92 -0.07 20.05
CA LYS A 95 0.28 -0.22 21.36
C LYS A 95 -0.17 -1.65 21.65
N LYS A 96 0.01 -2.59 20.71
CA LYS A 96 -0.59 -3.93 20.74
C LYS A 96 -2.10 -3.87 20.96
N ALA A 97 -2.74 -2.88 20.34
CA ALA A 97 -4.18 -2.67 20.38
C ALA A 97 -4.84 -3.26 19.14
N GLU A 98 -6.15 -3.41 19.20
CA GLU A 98 -6.97 -3.75 18.05
C GLU A 98 -6.80 -2.71 16.93
N PRO A 99 -6.90 -3.14 15.66
CA PRO A 99 -6.86 -2.23 14.51
C PRO A 99 -8.01 -1.21 14.59
N PRO A 100 -7.90 -0.09 13.87
CA PRO A 100 -9.06 0.78 13.66
C PRO A 100 -10.15 0.05 12.85
N GLU A 101 -11.41 0.26 13.26
CA GLU A 101 -12.59 -0.15 12.49
C GLU A 101 -12.61 0.57 11.14
N LEU A 102 -12.82 -0.17 10.05
CA LEU A 102 -12.82 0.37 8.68
C LEU A 102 -13.99 1.33 8.46
N GLU A 103 -15.11 1.11 9.15
CA GLU A 103 -16.34 1.89 9.11
C GLU A 103 -16.15 3.34 9.55
N LYS A 104 -15.09 3.64 10.33
CA LYS A 104 -14.68 5.01 10.68
C LYS A 104 -14.23 5.81 9.44
N TYR A 105 -13.82 5.12 8.38
CA TYR A 105 -13.27 5.68 7.15
C TYR A 105 -14.22 5.39 5.99
N SER A 106 -15.34 6.14 5.96
CA SER A 106 -16.46 5.86 5.05
C SER A 106 -16.08 5.76 3.56
N ARG A 107 -15.16 6.59 3.09
CA ARG A 107 -14.73 6.60 1.68
C ARG A 107 -13.79 5.45 1.40
N LEU A 108 -12.89 5.16 2.34
CA LEU A 108 -12.03 3.99 2.26
C LEU A 108 -12.85 2.70 2.25
N ASN A 109 -13.85 2.59 3.12
CA ASN A 109 -14.76 1.45 3.18
C ASN A 109 -15.52 1.26 1.85
N GLN A 110 -16.11 2.35 1.32
CA GLN A 110 -16.77 2.32 0.01
C GLN A 110 -15.80 1.94 -1.11
N PHE A 111 -14.55 2.43 -1.07
CA PHE A 111 -13.54 2.08 -2.06
C PHE A 111 -13.16 0.59 -1.96
N PHE A 112 -13.06 0.02 -0.76
CA PHE A 112 -12.81 -1.41 -0.58
C PHE A 112 -13.95 -2.25 -1.16
N ASP A 113 -15.22 -1.86 -0.92
CA ASP A 113 -16.38 -2.52 -1.51
C ASP A 113 -16.31 -2.48 -3.06
N LEU A 114 -16.01 -1.31 -3.63
CA LEU A 114 -15.84 -1.13 -5.06
C LEU A 114 -14.70 -1.99 -5.63
N ALA A 115 -13.54 -1.99 -4.96
CA ALA A 115 -12.38 -2.79 -5.37
C ALA A 115 -12.66 -4.29 -5.34
N THR A 116 -13.40 -4.78 -4.33
CA THR A 116 -13.82 -6.18 -4.22
C THR A 116 -14.82 -6.56 -5.33
N LEU A 117 -15.78 -5.68 -5.64
CA LEU A 117 -16.70 -5.90 -6.76
C LEU A 117 -15.96 -5.92 -8.10
N ASN A 118 -14.95 -5.07 -8.27
CA ASN A 118 -14.12 -5.02 -9.47
C ASN A 118 -13.27 -6.29 -9.61
N SER A 119 -12.58 -6.72 -8.55
CA SER A 119 -11.68 -7.88 -8.58
C SER A 119 -12.41 -9.21 -8.85
N THR A 120 -13.66 -9.32 -8.40
CA THR A 120 -14.52 -10.48 -8.70
C THR A 120 -15.04 -10.47 -10.14
N SER A 121 -15.27 -9.29 -10.71
CA SER A 121 -15.82 -9.11 -12.06
C SER A 121 -14.76 -9.12 -13.18
N ASN A 122 -13.57 -8.59 -12.92
CA ASN A 122 -12.51 -8.37 -13.92
C ASN A 122 -11.48 -9.50 -14.06
N LYS A 123 -11.78 -10.72 -13.61
CA LYS A 123 -10.85 -11.87 -13.69
C LYS A 123 -10.31 -12.20 -15.10
N ASN A 124 -10.83 -11.59 -16.17
CA ASN A 124 -10.56 -11.98 -17.56
C ASN A 124 -10.13 -10.86 -18.53
N SER A 125 -9.83 -9.62 -18.08
CA SER A 125 -9.56 -8.52 -19.03
C SER A 125 -8.22 -7.82 -18.80
N LEU A 126 -7.12 -8.56 -18.95
CA LEU A 126 -5.85 -7.93 -19.33
C LEU A 126 -5.80 -7.91 -20.87
N SER A 127 -5.60 -6.72 -21.45
CA SER A 127 -5.18 -6.68 -22.85
C SER A 127 -3.82 -7.39 -22.94
N ASP A 128 -3.63 -8.30 -23.90
CA ASP A 128 -2.37 -9.03 -24.14
C ASP A 128 -1.17 -8.13 -24.54
N SER A 129 -1.26 -6.82 -24.34
CA SER A 129 -0.19 -5.86 -24.62
C SER A 129 0.88 -5.91 -23.52
N PRO A 130 2.15 -6.22 -23.85
CA PRO A 130 3.25 -6.21 -22.90
C PRO A 130 3.46 -4.85 -22.20
N ALA A 131 3.10 -3.75 -22.87
CA ALA A 131 3.22 -2.40 -22.32
C ALA A 131 2.18 -2.12 -21.23
N ALA A 132 0.98 -2.69 -21.33
CA ALA A 132 -0.06 -2.58 -20.31
C ALA A 132 0.33 -3.36 -19.05
N VAL A 133 0.91 -4.55 -19.23
CA VAL A 133 1.41 -5.38 -18.11
C VAL A 133 2.57 -4.70 -17.38
N ALA A 134 3.46 -4.03 -18.10
CA ALA A 134 4.61 -3.32 -17.51
C ALA A 134 4.23 -2.09 -16.67
N ALA A 135 3.01 -1.56 -16.83
CA ALA A 135 2.51 -0.43 -16.04
C ALA A 135 1.94 -0.85 -14.68
N ILE A 136 1.70 -2.16 -14.47
CA ILE A 136 1.14 -2.70 -13.23
C ILE A 136 2.27 -2.85 -12.19
N PRO A 137 2.09 -2.37 -10.95
CA PRO A 137 3.09 -2.55 -9.90
C PRO A 137 3.41 -4.04 -9.67
N PRO A 138 4.69 -4.44 -9.53
CA PRO A 138 5.05 -5.84 -9.29
C PRO A 138 4.42 -6.46 -8.03
N CYS A 139 4.05 -5.63 -7.06
CA CYS A 139 3.41 -6.04 -5.81
C CYS A 139 1.87 -6.12 -5.92
N GLY A 140 1.31 -5.82 -7.09
CA GLY A 140 -0.13 -5.69 -7.32
C GLY A 140 -0.69 -4.34 -6.88
N ASP A 141 -1.99 -4.18 -7.06
CA ASP A 141 -2.83 -3.09 -6.58
C ASP A 141 -4.31 -3.57 -6.52
N TRP A 142 -5.26 -2.67 -6.30
CA TRP A 142 -6.68 -3.04 -6.17
C TRP A 142 -7.34 -3.50 -7.49
N THR A 143 -6.77 -3.19 -8.65
CA THR A 143 -7.28 -3.67 -9.95
C THR A 143 -6.62 -4.97 -10.36
N TYR A 144 -5.35 -5.13 -10.02
CA TYR A 144 -4.52 -6.29 -10.30
C TYR A 144 -3.94 -6.88 -9.01
N PRO A 145 -4.80 -7.46 -8.14
CA PRO A 145 -4.34 -8.00 -6.87
C PRO A 145 -3.35 -9.15 -7.07
N VAL A 146 -2.35 -9.17 -6.20
CA VAL A 146 -1.32 -10.20 -6.16
C VAL A 146 -1.27 -10.83 -4.76
N PRO A 147 -1.43 -12.17 -4.66
CA PRO A 147 -2.14 -13.00 -5.64
C PRO A 147 -3.60 -12.56 -5.79
N ASN A 148 -4.28 -12.95 -6.86
CA ASN A 148 -5.72 -12.68 -7.02
C ASN A 148 -6.60 -13.84 -6.51
N TYR A 149 -6.10 -14.58 -5.53
CA TYR A 149 -6.73 -15.76 -4.93
C TYR A 149 -6.16 -16.04 -3.53
N THR A 150 -6.91 -16.72 -2.68
CA THR A 150 -6.44 -17.26 -1.39
C THR A 150 -5.50 -18.43 -1.63
N PRO A 151 -4.20 -18.36 -1.28
CA PRO A 151 -3.31 -19.50 -1.48
C PRO A 151 -3.76 -20.70 -0.64
N SER A 152 -3.59 -21.92 -1.17
CA SER A 152 -3.94 -23.14 -0.45
C SER A 152 -2.98 -23.43 0.70
N TRP A 153 -3.52 -24.05 1.75
CA TRP A 153 -2.72 -24.60 2.84
C TRP A 153 -2.11 -25.95 2.43
N THR A 154 -0.83 -26.15 2.78
CA THR A 154 -0.15 -27.44 2.67
C THR A 154 0.13 -27.98 4.07
N ASP A 155 -0.29 -29.21 4.36
CA ASP A 155 -0.10 -29.86 5.65
C ASP A 155 1.25 -30.57 5.75
N TYR A 156 1.86 -30.48 6.94
CA TYR A 156 3.15 -31.06 7.28
C TYR A 156 3.09 -31.72 8.66
N THR A 157 4.02 -32.63 8.91
CA THR A 157 4.19 -33.26 10.21
C THR A 157 5.64 -33.14 10.69
N SER A 158 5.82 -32.97 12.00
CA SER A 158 7.12 -32.93 12.68
C SER A 158 6.95 -33.31 14.13
N SER A 159 7.96 -33.91 14.76
CA SER A 159 7.96 -34.16 16.21
C SER A 159 8.01 -32.87 17.04
N ASN A 160 8.50 -31.77 16.46
CA ASN A 160 8.48 -30.43 17.05
C ASN A 160 8.20 -29.39 15.96
N PRO A 161 6.91 -29.10 15.68
CA PRO A 161 6.50 -28.17 14.63
C PRO A 161 7.10 -26.77 14.76
N GLU A 162 7.19 -26.23 15.97
CA GLU A 162 7.77 -24.90 16.22
C GLU A 162 9.25 -24.86 15.82
N SER A 163 10.04 -25.82 16.31
CA SER A 163 11.47 -25.90 15.96
C SER A 163 11.67 -26.12 14.47
N THR A 164 10.77 -26.88 13.81
CA THR A 164 10.82 -27.06 12.35
C THR A 164 10.55 -25.75 11.62
N LEU A 165 9.49 -25.01 11.96
CA LEU A 165 9.18 -23.72 11.34
C LEU A 165 10.33 -22.72 11.52
N ILE A 166 10.89 -22.61 12.73
CA ILE A 166 12.05 -21.75 13.00
C ILE A 166 13.25 -22.17 12.13
N SER A 167 13.52 -23.48 12.01
CA SER A 167 14.62 -23.98 11.16
C SER A 167 14.43 -23.69 9.67
N LEU A 168 13.17 -23.52 9.23
CA LEU A 168 12.81 -23.15 7.86
C LEU A 168 12.86 -21.62 7.64
N GLY A 169 13.30 -20.85 8.63
CA GLY A 169 13.45 -19.40 8.57
C GLY A 169 12.19 -18.61 8.93
N PHE A 170 11.20 -19.25 9.57
CA PHE A 170 10.05 -18.52 10.10
C PHE A 170 10.35 -17.90 11.47
N HIS A 171 9.68 -16.80 11.79
CA HIS A 171 9.58 -16.23 13.12
C HIS A 171 8.13 -16.21 13.60
N HIS A 172 7.91 -16.06 14.90
CA HIS A 172 6.56 -15.85 15.45
C HIS A 172 5.95 -14.58 14.87
N THR A 173 4.76 -14.70 14.28
CA THR A 173 4.09 -13.56 13.63
C THR A 173 3.84 -12.46 14.65
N ALA A 174 4.08 -11.21 14.24
CA ALA A 174 3.88 -10.06 15.10
C ALA A 174 2.43 -10.00 15.64
N PRO A 175 2.23 -9.68 16.94
CA PRO A 175 0.92 -9.61 17.59
C PRO A 175 -0.18 -8.85 16.81
N TYR A 176 0.20 -7.78 16.13
CA TYR A 176 -0.73 -6.93 15.38
C TYR A 176 -1.10 -7.48 13.99
N ALA A 177 -0.42 -8.53 13.53
CA ALA A 177 -0.48 -9.03 12.16
C ALA A 177 -1.23 -10.37 12.01
N CYS A 178 -1.70 -11.00 13.10
CA CYS A 178 -2.37 -12.32 13.05
C CYS A 178 -3.91 -12.26 13.01
N GLY A 179 -4.51 -11.27 12.36
CA GLY A 179 -5.97 -11.14 12.34
C GLY A 179 -6.58 -10.75 13.69
N TYR A 180 -5.98 -9.72 14.31
CA TYR A 180 -6.56 -8.92 15.40
C TYR A 180 -6.58 -9.60 16.77
N GLY A 181 -5.44 -9.50 17.47
CA GLY A 181 -5.34 -9.72 18.91
C GLY A 181 -5.12 -11.17 19.38
N ASN A 182 -5.45 -12.17 18.56
CA ASN A 182 -5.27 -13.59 18.92
C ASN A 182 -4.12 -14.25 18.16
N CYS A 183 -2.92 -13.66 18.24
CA CYS A 183 -1.72 -14.39 17.85
C CYS A 183 -1.52 -15.52 18.87
N SER A 184 -1.97 -16.70 18.47
CA SER A 184 -1.52 -17.91 19.12
C SER A 184 0.00 -17.98 18.95
N THR A 185 0.71 -18.59 19.91
CA THR A 185 2.10 -19.06 19.71
C THR A 185 2.20 -20.10 18.57
N ALA A 186 1.12 -20.34 17.83
CA ALA A 186 1.03 -21.24 16.71
C ALA A 186 1.22 -20.53 15.37
N ASP A 187 1.18 -19.20 15.27
CA ASP A 187 1.25 -18.46 14.00
C ASP A 187 2.67 -17.93 13.71
N PHE A 188 3.18 -18.27 12.54
CA PHE A 188 4.55 -18.01 12.10
C PHE A 188 4.57 -17.32 10.74
N THR A 189 5.53 -16.43 10.55
CA THR A 189 5.71 -15.67 9.32
C THR A 189 7.12 -15.87 8.78
N ARG A 190 7.24 -16.00 7.46
CA ARG A 190 8.52 -15.94 6.74
C ARG A 190 8.37 -15.02 5.54
N GLY A 191 9.05 -13.89 5.56
CA GLY A 191 9.06 -12.96 4.44
C GLY A 191 9.63 -13.59 3.17
N ARG A 192 9.05 -13.27 2.02
CA ARG A 192 9.48 -13.75 0.71
C ARG A 192 9.26 -12.72 -0.39
N SER A 193 10.00 -12.90 -1.47
CA SER A 193 9.64 -12.26 -2.74
C SER A 193 8.43 -12.98 -3.34
N TYR A 194 7.69 -12.25 -4.16
CA TYR A 194 6.61 -12.79 -4.98
C TYR A 194 6.91 -12.47 -6.45
N THR A 195 7.05 -13.51 -7.27
CA THR A 195 7.22 -13.37 -8.72
C THR A 195 5.91 -13.79 -9.37
N GLY A 196 5.31 -12.87 -10.12
CA GLY A 196 4.03 -13.05 -10.78
C GLY A 196 4.02 -12.45 -12.19
N PRO A 197 2.83 -12.30 -12.79
CA PRO A 197 2.68 -11.80 -14.15
C PRO A 197 3.17 -10.35 -14.33
N TYR A 198 3.21 -9.56 -13.25
CA TYR A 198 3.58 -8.13 -13.28
C TYR A 198 5.05 -7.88 -12.88
N GLY A 199 5.85 -8.93 -12.74
CA GLY A 199 7.25 -8.85 -12.31
C GLY A 199 7.49 -9.45 -10.92
N THR A 200 8.53 -8.97 -10.24
CA THR A 200 8.91 -9.46 -8.90
C THR A 200 8.77 -8.38 -7.85
N CYS A 201 7.87 -8.60 -6.89
CA CYS A 201 7.83 -7.84 -5.66
C CYS A 201 8.88 -8.38 -4.68
N ALA A 202 9.80 -7.51 -4.26
CA ALA A 202 10.89 -7.91 -3.38
C ALA A 202 10.40 -8.32 -1.99
N SER A 203 11.10 -9.27 -1.37
CA SER A 203 10.93 -9.61 0.04
C SER A 203 11.07 -8.35 0.94
N PRO A 204 10.34 -8.26 2.07
CA PRO A 204 9.40 -9.23 2.63
C PRO A 204 7.93 -8.78 2.51
N ARG A 205 7.56 -8.11 1.40
CA ARG A 205 6.19 -7.58 1.19
C ARG A 205 5.16 -8.71 1.11
N PHE A 206 5.60 -9.90 0.73
CA PHE A 206 4.82 -11.13 0.81
C PHE A 206 5.40 -12.05 1.88
N ARG A 207 4.58 -12.98 2.37
CA ARG A 207 5.00 -13.99 3.33
C ARG A 207 4.52 -15.39 2.98
N ASP A 208 5.19 -16.36 3.58
CA ASP A 208 4.58 -17.63 3.90
C ASP A 208 4.01 -17.55 5.32
N HIS A 209 2.79 -18.06 5.51
CA HIS A 209 2.13 -18.17 6.82
C HIS A 209 2.23 -19.62 7.29
N GLY A 210 3.04 -19.86 8.31
CA GLY A 210 3.08 -21.13 9.02
C GLY A 210 2.08 -21.14 10.17
N ARG A 211 1.36 -22.23 10.38
CA ARG A 211 0.46 -22.39 11.53
C ARG A 211 0.57 -23.78 12.14
N ILE A 212 0.91 -23.86 13.42
CA ILE A 212 0.87 -25.12 14.18
C ILE A 212 -0.61 -25.48 14.42
N THR A 213 -1.00 -26.70 14.07
CA THR A 213 -2.39 -27.20 14.14
C THR A 213 -2.54 -28.37 15.11
N GLY A 214 -1.43 -28.94 15.59
CA GLY A 214 -1.40 -29.99 16.61
C GLY A 214 0.01 -30.17 17.17
N SER A 215 0.17 -31.07 18.14
CA SER A 215 1.48 -31.33 18.78
C SER A 215 2.55 -31.82 17.80
N THR A 216 2.15 -32.45 16.71
CA THR A 216 3.04 -32.97 15.67
C THR A 216 2.68 -32.49 14.26
N ALA A 217 1.80 -31.50 14.14
CA ALA A 217 1.24 -31.06 12.88
C ALA A 217 1.33 -29.54 12.73
N PHE A 218 1.66 -29.10 11.52
CA PHE A 218 1.58 -27.70 11.12
C PHE A 218 1.21 -27.63 9.65
N ARG A 219 0.79 -26.44 9.21
CA ARG A 219 0.47 -26.17 7.81
C ARG A 219 1.14 -24.88 7.37
N ILE A 220 1.42 -24.76 6.09
CA ILE A 220 1.97 -23.54 5.49
C ILE A 220 1.08 -23.10 4.34
N GLN A 221 0.71 -21.81 4.34
CA GLN A 221 0.12 -21.10 3.21
C GLN A 221 1.21 -20.24 2.56
N TYR A 222 1.35 -20.35 1.24
CA TYR A 222 2.49 -19.77 0.52
C TYR A 222 2.09 -18.55 -0.31
N GLY A 223 2.72 -17.40 -0.05
CA GLY A 223 2.71 -16.27 -0.98
C GLY A 223 1.53 -15.32 -0.87
N GLU A 224 1.12 -14.95 0.33
CA GLU A 224 0.14 -13.88 0.58
C GLU A 224 0.84 -12.55 0.96
N PRO A 225 0.17 -11.39 0.82
CA PRO A 225 0.70 -10.12 1.29
C PRO A 225 1.00 -10.16 2.79
N ASN A 226 2.14 -9.61 3.20
CA ASN A 226 2.62 -9.73 4.57
C ASN A 226 1.94 -8.70 5.50
N PRO A 227 1.09 -9.11 6.46
CA PRO A 227 0.44 -8.21 7.40
C PRO A 227 1.39 -7.58 8.43
N GLU A 228 2.65 -8.01 8.51
CA GLU A 228 3.68 -7.38 9.36
C GLU A 228 4.20 -6.07 8.75
N ILE A 229 3.28 -5.16 8.39
CA ILE A 229 3.54 -3.92 7.65
C ILE A 229 4.54 -2.97 8.34
N LEU A 230 4.85 -3.15 9.63
CA LEU A 230 5.87 -2.34 10.33
C LEU A 230 7.28 -2.94 10.27
N SER A 231 7.45 -4.12 9.69
CA SER A 231 8.74 -4.82 9.61
C SER A 231 9.53 -4.53 8.32
N TYR A 232 8.95 -3.77 7.39
CA TYR A 232 9.57 -3.48 6.08
C TYR A 232 9.09 -2.16 5.48
N SER A 233 9.90 -1.60 4.57
CA SER A 233 9.52 -0.41 3.80
C SER A 233 8.41 -0.75 2.81
N TRP A 234 7.43 0.12 2.64
CA TRP A 234 6.33 -0.18 1.71
C TRP A 234 6.77 -0.01 0.25
N PRO A 235 6.17 -0.77 -0.70
CA PRO A 235 6.41 -0.57 -2.13
C PRO A 235 5.79 0.72 -2.66
N TYR A 236 4.74 1.22 -2.00
CA TYR A 236 4.05 2.47 -2.31
C TYR A 236 3.26 2.95 -1.08
N TRP A 237 2.83 4.21 -1.07
CA TRP A 237 2.31 4.89 0.11
C TRP A 237 1.04 4.27 0.72
N ASN A 238 0.21 3.59 -0.05
CA ASN A 238 -1.06 3.01 0.42
C ASN A 238 -1.01 1.48 0.62
N TRP A 239 0.19 0.90 0.79
CA TRP A 239 0.40 -0.55 0.92
C TRP A 239 -0.31 -1.17 2.13
N GLY A 240 -0.32 -0.51 3.29
CA GLY A 240 -1.01 -1.04 4.48
C GLY A 240 -2.50 -1.23 4.23
N SER A 241 -3.13 -0.26 3.56
CA SER A 241 -4.53 -0.36 3.13
C SER A 241 -4.75 -1.48 2.11
N TYR A 242 -3.83 -1.67 1.16
CA TYR A 242 -3.90 -2.76 0.18
C TYR A 242 -3.83 -4.14 0.86
N VAL A 243 -2.85 -4.34 1.77
CA VAL A 243 -2.70 -5.59 2.51
C VAL A 243 -3.98 -5.90 3.30
N GLN A 244 -4.55 -4.90 3.98
CA GLN A 244 -5.79 -5.07 4.70
C GLN A 244 -6.95 -5.47 3.79
N TRP A 245 -7.16 -4.74 2.70
CA TRP A 245 -8.22 -5.05 1.74
C TRP A 245 -8.07 -6.47 1.18
N TRP A 246 -6.84 -6.86 0.86
CA TRP A 246 -6.53 -8.19 0.32
C TRP A 246 -6.96 -9.29 1.30
N HIS A 247 -6.56 -9.19 2.58
CA HIS A 247 -6.91 -10.16 3.63
C HIS A 247 -8.40 -10.19 3.98
N ASN A 248 -9.14 -9.13 3.68
CA ASN A 248 -10.60 -9.12 3.81
C ASN A 248 -11.32 -9.73 2.60
N THR A 249 -10.63 -9.82 1.46
CA THR A 249 -11.20 -10.22 0.17
C THR A 249 -10.90 -11.68 -0.18
N TYR A 250 -9.70 -12.16 0.16
CA TYR A 250 -9.17 -13.49 -0.15
C TYR A 250 -8.80 -14.21 1.14
#